data_AF-A0A1J3DPB9-F1
#
_entry.id   AF-A0A1J3DPB9-F1
#
_cell.length_a   1.000
_cell.length_b   1.000
_cell.length_c   1.000
_cell.angle_alpha   90.00
_cell.angle_beta   90.00
_cell.angle_gamma   90.00
#
_symmetry.space_group_name_H-M   'P 1'
#
loop_
_entity.id
_entity.type
_entity.pdbx_description
1 polymer ?
#
loop_
_entity_poly.entity_id
_entity_poly.type
_entity_poly.pdbx_seq_one_letter_code
_entity_poly.pdbx_strand_id
1 'polypeptide(L)'
;MFVSLFCMLKSVTGDLKKWRPAGADRGFTFLRYNLTIAYHRTNLLARYGRWSANGNGGELEALGFKEGYRVDVDIPDSSWAKAPSFHDILIMNTGHWWWAPSKFDPLKSPMLFYEGGRAILPPIPPAAGLDRVLSNMVNFVEKTKRPGGVIFFRTQSPRHFEGGDWDQGGTCQRVKPLLPREVEELFSVRNNGTNVEVRLVNQHLYNSIKSRSGFHVLDITRMSEYRADAHPAAAGGKNHDDCMHWCLPGLTDTWNDLFIASLRKVHGLSL
;
A
#
# COMPACT_ATOMS: atom_id res chain seq x y z
N MET A 1 9.72 0.24 4.99
CA MET A 1 10.05 1.65 4.65
C MET A 1 10.02 2.58 5.86
N PHE A 2 8.86 2.94 6.45
CA PHE A 2 8.81 3.91 7.57
C PHE A 2 9.73 3.57 8.76
N VAL A 3 9.69 2.32 9.23
CA VAL A 3 10.52 1.90 10.38
C VAL A 3 12.02 1.95 10.03
N SER A 4 12.39 1.52 8.81
CA SER A 4 13.75 1.66 8.30
C SER A 4 14.19 3.14 8.27
N LEU A 5 13.36 4.04 7.72
CA LEU A 5 13.67 5.46 7.65
C LEU A 5 13.88 6.06 9.04
N PHE A 6 13.02 5.69 10.00
CA PHE A 6 13.19 6.07 11.39
C PHE A 6 14.53 5.60 11.96
N CYS A 7 14.90 4.33 11.75
CA CYS A 7 16.18 3.78 12.22
C CYS A 7 17.38 4.50 11.59
N MET A 8 17.34 4.77 10.28
CA MET A 8 18.39 5.50 9.56
C MET A 8 18.55 6.94 10.08
N LEU A 9 17.46 7.64 10.36
CA LEU A 9 17.53 9.01 10.92
C LEU A 9 17.98 9.00 12.39
N LYS A 10 17.56 7.99 13.17
CA LYS A 10 17.94 7.83 14.58
C LYS A 10 19.43 7.53 14.76
N SER A 11 20.09 6.91 13.78
CA SER A 11 21.55 6.69 13.85
C SER A 11 22.34 7.99 13.76
N VAL A 12 21.77 9.06 13.19
CA VAL A 12 22.39 10.38 13.06
C VAL A 12 22.16 11.25 14.31
N THR A 13 20.98 11.17 14.92
CA THR A 13 20.67 11.91 16.14
C THR A 13 19.71 11.16 17.06
N GLY A 14 20.02 11.16 18.36
CA GLY A 14 19.16 10.62 19.40
C GLY A 14 18.13 11.62 19.94
N ASP A 15 18.23 12.90 19.57
CA ASP A 15 17.34 13.96 20.05
C ASP A 15 15.99 13.92 19.33
N LEU A 16 15.06 13.15 19.92
CA LEU A 16 13.78 12.80 19.32
C LEU A 16 12.63 12.97 20.30
N LYS A 17 11.50 13.44 19.77
CA LYS A 17 10.21 13.49 20.47
C LYS A 17 9.22 12.58 19.77
N LYS A 18 8.60 11.67 20.52
CA LYS A 18 7.45 10.89 20.02
C LYS A 18 6.25 11.83 19.94
N TRP A 19 5.78 12.09 18.73
CA TRP A 19 4.62 12.94 18.49
C TRP A 19 3.93 12.51 17.19
N ARG A 20 2.59 12.49 17.20
CA ARG A 20 1.78 11.97 16.10
C ARG A 20 0.86 13.08 15.57
N PRO A 21 0.97 13.43 14.27
CA PRO A 21 -0.04 14.23 13.60
C PRO A 21 -1.41 13.55 13.64
N ALA A 22 -2.48 14.32 13.45
CA ALA A 22 -3.84 13.78 13.43
C ALA A 22 -3.98 12.65 12.39
N GLY A 23 -4.53 11.50 12.84
CA GLY A 23 -4.71 10.30 12.02
C GLY A 23 -3.48 9.39 11.90
N ALA A 24 -2.28 9.86 12.26
CA ALA A 24 -1.08 9.05 12.17
C ALA A 24 -1.06 7.92 13.22
N ASP A 25 -0.76 6.69 12.78
CA ASP A 25 -0.54 5.53 13.64
C ASP A 25 0.77 5.70 14.44
N ARG A 26 1.82 6.19 13.77
CA ARG A 26 3.16 6.44 14.33
C ARG A 26 3.69 7.80 13.88
N GLY A 27 4.54 8.40 14.70
CA GLY A 27 5.17 9.66 14.37
C GLY A 27 6.29 10.02 15.33
N PHE A 28 7.32 10.67 14.79
CA PHE A 28 8.50 11.11 15.51
C PHE A 28 8.99 12.43 14.94
N THR A 29 9.41 13.34 15.82
CA THR A 29 10.05 14.61 15.46
C THR A 29 11.51 14.57 15.90
N PHE A 30 12.42 14.74 14.96
CA PHE A 30 13.86 14.89 15.18
C PHE A 30 14.15 16.37 15.43
N LEU A 31 14.36 16.72 16.70
CA LEU A 31 14.30 18.11 17.17
C LEU A 31 15.38 18.99 16.53
N ARG A 32 16.61 18.46 16.40
CA ARG A 32 17.75 19.15 15.77
C ARG A 32 17.46 19.66 14.36
N TYR A 33 16.61 18.96 13.61
CA TYR A 33 16.31 19.27 12.20
C TYR A 33 14.90 19.81 12.00
N ASN A 34 14.11 19.89 13.08
CA ASN A 34 12.67 20.14 13.01
C ASN A 34 11.96 19.24 11.97
N LEU A 35 12.42 17.99 11.85
CA LEU A 35 11.91 17.02 10.87
C LEU A 35 10.91 16.10 11.55
N THR A 36 9.67 16.07 11.07
CA THR A 36 8.67 15.10 11.52
C THR A 36 8.45 14.03 10.45
N ILE A 37 8.52 12.77 10.84
CA ILE A 37 8.07 11.64 10.02
C ILE A 37 6.82 11.03 10.64
N ALA A 38 5.88 10.60 9.82
CA ALA A 38 4.65 9.94 10.28
C ALA A 38 4.28 8.76 9.39
N TYR A 39 3.62 7.77 9.99
CA TYR A 39 3.01 6.65 9.29
C TYR A 39 1.50 6.70 9.50
N HIS A 40 0.77 6.87 8.40
CA HIS A 40 -0.68 6.83 8.38
C HIS A 40 -1.11 5.44 7.88
N ARG A 41 -1.70 4.63 8.77
CA ARG A 41 -2.08 3.25 8.44
C ARG A 41 -3.42 3.26 7.70
N THR A 42 -3.38 2.94 6.42
CA THR A 42 -4.55 2.69 5.59
C THR A 42 -4.21 1.58 4.60
N ASN A 43 -5.14 0.66 4.37
CA ASN A 43 -4.91 -0.49 3.50
C ASN A 43 -5.49 -0.30 2.10
N LEU A 44 -6.63 0.41 2.01
CA LEU A 44 -7.35 0.64 0.76
C LEU A 44 -7.29 2.10 0.29
N LEU A 45 -6.73 3.03 1.08
CA LEU A 45 -6.80 4.49 0.88
C LEU A 45 -8.23 5.07 1.02
N ALA A 46 -9.26 4.33 0.66
CA ALA A 46 -10.66 4.69 0.87
C ALA A 46 -11.16 4.29 2.26
N ARG A 47 -12.20 5.00 2.74
CA ARG A 47 -12.97 4.59 3.92
C ARG A 47 -13.60 3.24 3.65
N TYR A 48 -13.40 2.30 4.58
CA TYR A 48 -14.03 1.00 4.51
C TYR A 48 -14.39 0.47 5.90
N GLY A 49 -15.36 -0.44 5.94
CA GLY A 49 -15.84 -1.04 7.18
C GLY A 49 -16.72 -2.25 6.92
N ARG A 50 -17.05 -2.99 7.98
CA ARG A 50 -18.00 -4.11 7.89
C ARG A 50 -19.35 -3.60 7.41
N TRP A 51 -19.98 -4.36 6.53
CA TRP A 51 -21.34 -4.17 6.08
C TRP A 51 -22.12 -5.45 6.37
N SER A 52 -23.37 -5.31 6.80
CA SER A 52 -24.30 -6.40 7.04
C SER A 52 -25.67 -5.99 6.52
N ALA A 53 -26.39 -6.95 5.95
CA ALA A 53 -27.75 -6.77 5.50
C ALA A 53 -28.62 -6.20 6.63
N ASN A 54 -29.48 -5.27 6.27
CA ASN A 54 -30.48 -4.73 7.20
C ASN A 54 -31.80 -5.52 7.06
N GLY A 55 -32.60 -5.58 8.13
CA GLY A 55 -33.88 -6.30 8.10
C GLY A 55 -34.98 -5.64 7.25
N ASN A 56 -34.78 -4.39 6.82
CA ASN A 56 -35.69 -3.65 5.96
C ASN A 56 -35.40 -3.89 4.46
N GLY A 57 -34.37 -4.66 4.14
CA GLY A 57 -33.92 -4.91 2.77
C GLY A 57 -33.17 -3.73 2.15
N GLY A 58 -32.81 -3.90 0.88
CA GLY A 58 -32.03 -2.94 0.10
C GLY A 58 -31.59 -3.57 -1.23
N GLU A 59 -30.95 -2.79 -2.09
CA GLU A 59 -30.55 -3.26 -3.41
C GLU A 59 -29.50 -4.38 -3.33
N LEU A 60 -28.62 -4.36 -2.33
CA LEU A 60 -27.61 -5.40 -2.12
C LEU A 60 -28.23 -6.67 -1.53
N GLU A 61 -29.18 -6.53 -0.60
CA GLU A 61 -29.95 -7.63 -0.04
C GLU A 61 -30.79 -8.34 -1.11
N ALA A 62 -31.38 -7.58 -2.05
CA ALA A 62 -32.11 -8.12 -3.20
C ALA A 62 -31.21 -8.93 -4.15
N LEU A 63 -29.92 -8.63 -4.18
CA LEU A 63 -28.89 -9.41 -4.89
C LEU A 63 -28.36 -10.59 -4.06
N GLY A 64 -28.86 -10.80 -2.85
CA GLY A 64 -28.51 -11.92 -1.98
C GLY A 64 -27.31 -11.69 -1.07
N PHE A 65 -26.74 -10.48 -1.02
CA PHE A 65 -25.65 -10.17 -0.09
C PHE A 65 -26.16 -10.11 1.35
N LYS A 66 -25.50 -10.85 2.25
CA LYS A 66 -25.84 -10.89 3.68
C LYS A 66 -24.83 -10.13 4.54
N GLU A 67 -23.58 -10.15 4.14
CA GLU A 67 -22.48 -9.45 4.79
C GLU A 67 -21.40 -9.10 3.77
N GLY A 68 -20.47 -8.24 4.15
CA GLY A 68 -19.38 -7.80 3.30
C GLY A 68 -18.58 -6.67 3.92
N TYR A 69 -17.90 -5.93 3.06
CA TYR A 69 -17.17 -4.73 3.43
C TYR A 69 -17.59 -3.58 2.53
N ARG A 70 -18.23 -2.57 3.12
CA ARG A 70 -18.49 -1.31 2.43
C ARG A 70 -17.17 -0.61 2.18
N VAL A 71 -16.94 -0.18 0.94
CA VAL A 71 -15.79 0.62 0.52
C VAL A 71 -16.31 1.86 -0.21
N ASP A 72 -16.19 3.03 0.39
CA ASP A 72 -16.62 4.29 -0.21
C ASP A 72 -15.52 4.85 -1.12
N VAL A 73 -15.68 4.68 -2.44
CA VAL A 73 -14.59 4.93 -3.41
C VAL A 73 -14.21 6.40 -3.52
N ASP A 74 -15.08 7.30 -3.08
CA ASP A 74 -14.98 8.76 -3.15
C ASP A 74 -14.65 9.41 -1.80
N ILE A 75 -14.51 8.61 -0.73
CA ILE A 75 -14.24 9.13 0.62
C ILE A 75 -12.87 8.62 1.09
N PRO A 76 -11.87 9.51 1.29
CA PRO A 76 -10.58 9.09 1.82
C PRO A 76 -10.71 8.57 3.25
N ASP A 77 -9.90 7.57 3.60
CA ASP A 77 -9.84 7.07 4.97
C ASP A 77 -9.41 8.19 5.94
N SER A 78 -10.14 8.30 7.05
CA SER A 78 -9.89 9.31 8.08
C SER A 78 -8.48 9.28 8.66
N SER A 79 -7.79 8.14 8.61
CA SER A 79 -6.43 7.99 9.11
C SER A 79 -5.41 8.81 8.32
N TRP A 80 -5.69 9.18 7.08
CA TRP A 80 -4.76 9.98 6.25
C TRP A 80 -5.40 11.19 5.56
N ALA A 81 -6.71 11.39 5.64
CA ALA A 81 -7.40 12.50 4.95
C ALA A 81 -6.81 13.90 5.24
N LYS A 82 -6.21 14.11 6.42
CA LYS A 82 -5.55 15.38 6.79
C LYS A 82 -4.08 15.46 6.36
N ALA A 83 -3.45 14.34 6.02
CA ALA A 83 -2.03 14.23 5.71
C ALA A 83 -1.59 15.16 4.56
N PRO A 84 -2.32 15.29 3.43
CA PRO A 84 -1.87 16.14 2.33
C PRO A 84 -1.73 17.62 2.69
N SER A 85 -2.62 18.11 3.57
CA SER A 85 -2.59 19.50 4.05
C SER A 85 -1.59 19.73 5.18
N PHE A 86 -0.99 18.68 5.73
CA PHE A 86 -0.11 18.75 6.90
C PHE A 86 1.36 18.49 6.56
N HIS A 87 1.66 17.53 5.69
CA HIS A 87 3.03 17.12 5.36
C HIS A 87 3.55 17.78 4.09
N ASP A 88 4.85 18.05 4.06
CA ASP A 88 5.53 18.63 2.90
C ASP A 88 5.85 17.56 1.84
N ILE A 89 6.02 16.31 2.27
CA ILE A 89 6.27 15.14 1.41
C ILE A 89 5.30 14.02 1.78
N LEU A 90 4.61 13.48 0.79
CA LEU A 90 3.75 12.31 0.93
C LEU A 90 4.34 11.13 0.17
N ILE A 91 4.38 9.96 0.80
CA ILE A 91 4.73 8.69 0.13
C ILE A 91 3.52 7.75 0.26
N MET A 92 2.71 7.69 -0.79
CA MET A 92 1.46 6.93 -0.84
C MET A 92 1.73 5.51 -1.37
N ASN A 93 1.02 4.52 -0.84
CA ASN A 93 0.99 3.17 -1.40
C ASN A 93 -0.31 2.44 -1.02
N THR A 94 -0.68 1.43 -1.81
CA THR A 94 -1.76 0.47 -1.53
C THR A 94 -1.48 -0.81 -2.32
N GLY A 95 -2.05 -1.95 -1.94
CA GLY A 95 -1.86 -3.17 -2.73
C GLY A 95 -2.42 -4.43 -2.10
N HIS A 96 -1.67 -5.09 -1.22
CA HIS A 96 -1.97 -6.47 -0.75
C HIS A 96 -3.43 -6.77 -0.45
N TRP A 97 -4.17 -5.86 0.20
CA TRP A 97 -5.57 -6.09 0.58
C TRP A 97 -6.54 -6.10 -0.61
N TRP A 98 -6.20 -5.51 -1.75
CA TRP A 98 -7.03 -5.53 -2.96
C TRP A 98 -7.11 -6.90 -3.64
N TRP A 99 -6.14 -7.78 -3.37
CA TRP A 99 -6.03 -9.14 -3.92
C TRP A 99 -5.90 -10.19 -2.81
N ALA A 100 -6.57 -9.96 -1.66
CA ALA A 100 -6.54 -10.86 -0.52
C ALA A 100 -7.93 -11.48 -0.28
N PRO A 101 -8.28 -12.62 -0.92
CA PRO A 101 -9.52 -13.35 -0.64
C PRO A 101 -9.66 -13.76 0.82
N SER A 102 -8.55 -14.05 1.50
CA SER A 102 -8.53 -14.32 2.94
C SER A 102 -8.94 -13.13 3.81
N LYS A 103 -8.92 -11.90 3.25
CA LYS A 103 -9.44 -10.69 3.90
C LYS A 103 -10.84 -10.31 3.42
N PHE A 104 -11.06 -10.37 2.11
CA PHE A 104 -12.32 -10.04 1.43
C PHE A 104 -12.76 -11.23 0.58
N ASP A 105 -13.39 -12.21 1.22
CA ASP A 105 -13.89 -13.40 0.53
C ASP A 105 -14.93 -12.98 -0.52
N PRO A 106 -14.75 -13.30 -1.81
CA PRO A 106 -15.61 -12.81 -2.90
C PRO A 106 -17.05 -13.33 -2.83
N LEU A 107 -17.32 -14.38 -2.06
CA LEU A 107 -18.64 -14.99 -1.91
C LEU A 107 -19.25 -14.72 -0.54
N LYS A 108 -18.45 -14.85 0.53
CA LYS A 108 -18.93 -14.75 1.90
C LYS A 108 -18.96 -13.32 2.41
N SER A 109 -17.88 -12.56 2.18
CA SER A 109 -17.74 -11.21 2.69
C SER A 109 -17.05 -10.29 1.67
N PRO A 110 -17.68 -10.05 0.51
CA PRO A 110 -17.05 -9.34 -0.61
C PRO A 110 -16.85 -7.86 -0.31
N MET A 111 -16.04 -7.21 -1.15
CA MET A 111 -15.98 -5.75 -1.21
C MET A 111 -17.23 -5.23 -1.92
N LEU A 112 -17.97 -4.36 -1.24
CA LEU A 112 -19.20 -3.73 -1.72
C LEU A 112 -18.91 -2.24 -1.88
N PHE A 113 -18.83 -1.78 -3.13
CA PHE A 113 -18.40 -0.43 -3.43
C PHE A 113 -19.55 0.57 -3.38
N TYR A 114 -19.27 1.75 -2.83
CA TYR A 114 -20.21 2.86 -2.70
C TYR A 114 -19.62 4.14 -3.29
N GLU A 115 -20.47 4.97 -3.87
CA GLU A 115 -20.14 6.30 -4.39
C GLU A 115 -21.30 7.25 -4.08
N GLY A 116 -21.03 8.45 -3.55
CA GLY A 116 -22.09 9.40 -3.15
C GLY A 116 -23.04 8.83 -2.10
N GLY A 117 -22.58 7.87 -1.29
CA GLY A 117 -23.38 7.20 -0.26
C GLY A 117 -24.31 6.10 -0.76
N ARG A 118 -24.32 5.79 -2.07
CA ARG A 118 -25.13 4.72 -2.68
C ARG A 118 -24.26 3.55 -3.13
N ALA A 119 -24.80 2.34 -3.12
CA ALA A 119 -24.10 1.18 -3.65
C ALA A 119 -23.91 1.32 -5.17
N ILE A 120 -22.73 0.94 -5.67
CA ILE A 120 -22.48 0.88 -7.11
C ILE A 120 -23.11 -0.41 -7.63
N LEU A 121 -24.06 -0.27 -8.56
CA LEU A 121 -24.81 -1.39 -9.14
C LEU A 121 -24.72 -1.38 -10.68
N PRO A 122 -24.53 -2.56 -11.32
CA PRO A 122 -24.23 -3.86 -10.69
C PRO A 122 -22.89 -3.83 -9.90
N PRO A 123 -22.71 -4.73 -8.91
CA PRO A 123 -21.46 -4.79 -8.14
C PRO A 123 -20.24 -4.94 -9.05
N ILE A 124 -19.20 -4.18 -8.76
CA ILE A 124 -17.97 -4.14 -9.56
C ILE A 124 -16.86 -4.97 -8.89
N PRO A 125 -15.93 -5.55 -9.66
CA PRO A 125 -14.82 -6.31 -9.10
C PRO A 125 -13.80 -5.39 -8.39
N PRO A 126 -12.95 -5.95 -7.49
CA PRO A 126 -11.92 -5.19 -6.77
C PRO A 126 -11.00 -4.36 -7.66
N ALA A 127 -10.66 -4.84 -8.86
CA ALA A 127 -9.84 -4.11 -9.83
C ALA A 127 -10.50 -2.77 -10.25
N ALA A 128 -11.78 -2.78 -10.59
CA ALA A 128 -12.52 -1.57 -10.96
C ALA A 128 -12.75 -0.66 -9.74
N GLY A 129 -12.93 -1.25 -8.55
CA GLY A 129 -12.95 -0.50 -7.29
C GLY A 129 -11.62 0.22 -7.01
N LEU A 130 -10.49 -0.45 -7.24
CA LEU A 130 -9.15 0.12 -7.10
C LEU A 130 -8.95 1.30 -8.04
N ASP A 131 -9.35 1.18 -9.32
CA ASP A 131 -9.28 2.28 -10.28
C ASP A 131 -10.03 3.52 -9.81
N ARG A 132 -11.26 3.35 -9.29
CA ARG A 132 -12.06 4.46 -8.75
C ARG A 132 -11.41 5.08 -7.52
N VAL A 133 -10.94 4.25 -6.57
CA VAL A 133 -10.28 4.74 -5.35
C VAL A 133 -9.01 5.50 -5.68
N LEU A 134 -8.17 4.99 -6.59
CA LEU A 134 -6.95 5.68 -6.99
C LEU A 134 -7.26 7.01 -7.69
N SER A 135 -8.24 7.03 -8.60
CA SER A 135 -8.66 8.26 -9.28
C SER A 135 -9.14 9.34 -8.28
N ASN A 136 -10.01 8.96 -7.34
CA ASN A 136 -10.50 9.87 -6.31
C ASN A 136 -9.41 10.30 -5.33
N MET A 137 -8.51 9.39 -4.94
CA MET A 137 -7.36 9.71 -4.08
C MET A 137 -6.43 10.72 -4.75
N VAL A 138 -6.07 10.50 -6.01
CA VAL A 138 -5.24 11.41 -6.80
C VAL A 138 -5.87 12.80 -6.83
N ASN A 139 -7.15 12.91 -7.18
CA ASN A 139 -7.88 14.18 -7.21
C ASN A 139 -7.91 14.86 -5.83
N PHE A 140 -8.19 14.09 -4.78
CA PHE A 140 -8.25 14.59 -3.42
C PHE A 140 -6.90 15.16 -2.96
N VAL A 141 -5.82 14.43 -3.18
CA VAL A 141 -4.47 14.85 -2.79
C VAL A 141 -4.05 16.08 -3.58
N GLU A 142 -4.26 16.15 -4.90
CA GLU A 142 -3.92 17.34 -5.69
C GLU A 142 -4.65 18.59 -5.21
N LYS A 143 -5.93 18.45 -4.83
CA LYS A 143 -6.76 19.55 -4.34
C LYS A 143 -6.38 20.02 -2.93
N THR A 144 -5.91 19.10 -2.08
CA THR A 144 -5.73 19.37 -0.63
C THR A 144 -4.28 19.48 -0.20
N LYS A 145 -3.33 19.15 -1.07
CA LYS A 145 -1.91 19.23 -0.75
C LYS A 145 -1.47 20.65 -0.41
N ARG A 146 -0.46 20.76 0.44
CA ARG A 146 0.23 22.03 0.68
C ARG A 146 0.81 22.61 -0.62
N PRO A 147 0.86 23.95 -0.74
CA PRO A 147 1.67 24.60 -1.76
C PRO A 147 3.11 24.09 -1.71
N GLY A 148 3.68 23.71 -2.86
CA GLY A 148 5.03 23.12 -2.93
C GLY A 148 5.14 21.66 -2.42
N GLY A 149 4.05 21.06 -1.93
CA GLY A 149 4.06 19.68 -1.45
C GLY A 149 4.41 18.68 -2.55
N VAL A 150 5.33 17.76 -2.24
CA VAL A 150 5.86 16.72 -3.13
C VAL A 150 5.14 15.39 -2.84
N ILE A 151 4.69 14.71 -3.89
CA ILE A 151 3.94 13.46 -3.75
C ILE A 151 4.67 12.35 -4.48
N PHE A 152 4.99 11.30 -3.75
CA PHE A 152 5.45 10.03 -4.27
C PHE A 152 4.33 9.01 -4.21
N PHE A 153 4.15 8.26 -5.29
CA PHE A 153 3.45 6.99 -5.25
C PHE A 153 4.50 5.87 -5.29
N ARG A 154 4.64 5.15 -4.19
CA ARG A 154 5.52 3.98 -4.12
C ARG A 154 4.81 2.78 -4.75
N THR A 155 5.48 2.12 -5.69
CA THR A 155 4.96 0.89 -6.27
C THR A 155 4.80 -0.21 -5.22
N GLN A 156 3.96 -1.18 -5.54
CA GLN A 156 3.56 -2.23 -4.63
C GLN A 156 4.76 -3.11 -4.25
N SER A 157 4.88 -3.40 -2.96
CA SER A 157 5.89 -4.36 -2.48
C SER A 157 5.47 -5.77 -2.93
N PRO A 158 6.37 -6.55 -3.55
CA PRO A 158 6.08 -7.96 -3.83
C PRO A 158 6.02 -8.77 -2.53
N ARG A 159 5.35 -9.90 -2.63
CA ARG A 159 5.43 -11.04 -1.72
C ARG A 159 6.06 -12.22 -2.47
N HIS A 160 6.72 -13.13 -1.75
CA HIS A 160 7.46 -14.25 -2.36
C HIS A 160 6.98 -15.60 -1.83
N PHE A 161 5.68 -15.85 -1.86
CA PHE A 161 5.15 -17.14 -1.45
C PHE A 161 5.41 -18.23 -2.50
N GLU A 162 5.86 -19.40 -2.04
CA GLU A 162 5.98 -20.63 -2.82
C GLU A 162 5.15 -21.73 -2.16
N GLY A 163 4.46 -22.52 -2.98
CA GLY A 163 3.60 -23.62 -2.50
C GLY A 163 2.18 -23.22 -2.10
N GLY A 164 1.78 -21.96 -2.27
CA GLY A 164 0.42 -21.46 -2.00
C GLY A 164 0.43 -20.12 -1.29
N ASP A 165 -0.74 -19.61 -0.92
CA ASP A 165 -0.87 -18.42 -0.07
C ASP A 165 -0.51 -18.70 1.41
N TRP A 166 -0.44 -17.65 2.22
CA TRP A 166 -0.10 -17.73 3.65
C TRP A 166 -1.01 -18.66 4.46
N ASP A 167 -2.28 -18.81 4.05
CA ASP A 167 -3.30 -19.67 4.66
C ASP A 167 -3.41 -21.05 3.99
N GLN A 168 -2.54 -21.33 3.02
CA GLN A 168 -2.51 -22.57 2.24
C GLN A 168 -1.20 -23.36 2.41
N GLY A 169 -0.32 -22.91 3.33
CA GLY A 169 0.99 -23.52 3.54
C GLY A 169 2.12 -22.92 2.71
N GLY A 170 1.90 -21.74 2.13
CA GLY A 170 2.94 -21.00 1.41
C GLY A 170 4.12 -20.60 2.29
N THR A 171 5.34 -20.69 1.74
CA THR A 171 6.60 -20.39 2.44
C THR A 171 7.52 -19.48 1.61
N CYS A 172 8.57 -18.96 2.22
CA CYS A 172 9.58 -18.11 1.55
C CYS A 172 10.97 -18.29 2.19
N GLN A 173 11.48 -19.51 2.15
CA GLN A 173 12.72 -19.90 2.84
C GLN A 173 13.99 -19.70 1.99
N ARG A 174 13.91 -18.90 0.91
CA ARG A 174 15.09 -18.65 0.07
C ARG A 174 16.13 -17.85 0.85
N VAL A 175 17.40 -18.18 0.63
CA VAL A 175 18.56 -17.49 1.24
C VAL A 175 19.40 -16.74 0.21
N LYS A 176 18.97 -16.77 -1.07
CA LYS A 176 19.61 -16.08 -2.19
C LYS A 176 18.55 -15.36 -3.02
N PRO A 177 18.92 -14.24 -3.67
CA PRO A 177 18.05 -13.60 -4.64
C PRO A 177 17.60 -14.55 -5.75
N LEU A 178 16.41 -14.31 -6.30
CA LEU A 178 15.91 -15.00 -7.48
C LEU A 178 16.79 -14.72 -8.70
N LEU A 179 16.92 -15.71 -9.58
CA LEU A 179 17.44 -15.51 -10.93
C LEU A 179 16.40 -14.79 -11.79
N PRO A 180 16.81 -14.07 -12.86
CA PRO A 180 15.88 -13.35 -13.73
C PRO A 180 14.72 -14.20 -14.27
N ARG A 181 14.97 -15.46 -14.63
CA ARG A 181 13.91 -16.38 -15.10
C ARG A 181 12.89 -16.70 -14.01
N GLU A 182 13.35 -16.88 -12.77
CA GLU A 182 12.50 -17.22 -11.63
C GLU A 182 11.61 -16.03 -11.25
N VAL A 183 12.15 -14.81 -11.38
CA VAL A 183 11.34 -13.59 -11.26
C VAL A 183 10.21 -13.55 -12.28
N GLU A 184 10.51 -13.81 -13.56
CA GLU A 184 9.45 -13.81 -14.57
C GLU A 184 8.43 -14.92 -14.36
N GLU A 185 8.85 -16.10 -13.94
CA GLU A 185 7.94 -17.22 -13.65
C GLU A 185 7.04 -16.93 -12.44
N LEU A 186 7.61 -16.44 -11.33
CA LEU A 186 6.91 -16.25 -10.06
C LEU A 186 5.90 -15.09 -10.11
N PHE A 187 6.22 -14.04 -10.87
CA PHE A 187 5.41 -12.81 -10.95
C PHE A 187 4.64 -12.66 -12.26
N SER A 188 4.73 -13.62 -13.20
CA SER A 188 4.00 -13.57 -14.47
C SER A 188 2.50 -13.51 -14.25
N VAL A 189 1.88 -12.43 -14.74
CA VAL A 189 0.42 -12.26 -14.76
C VAL A 189 -0.32 -13.33 -15.57
N ARG A 190 0.38 -14.07 -16.43
CA ARG A 190 -0.20 -15.18 -17.22
C ARG A 190 -0.43 -16.43 -16.37
N ASN A 191 0.30 -16.58 -15.28
CA ASN A 191 0.27 -17.79 -14.46
C ASN A 191 -0.85 -17.74 -13.40
N ASN A 192 -1.50 -16.59 -13.22
CA ASN A 192 -2.51 -16.33 -12.18
C ASN A 192 -2.11 -16.90 -10.79
N GLY A 193 -0.81 -16.89 -10.49
CA GLY A 193 -0.25 -17.47 -9.28
C GLY A 193 -0.36 -16.53 -8.08
N THR A 194 0.02 -17.02 -6.91
CA THR A 194 -0.09 -16.26 -5.66
C THR A 194 0.59 -14.89 -5.70
N ASN A 195 1.73 -14.70 -6.37
CA ASN A 195 2.48 -13.44 -6.29
C ASN A 195 2.17 -12.43 -7.41
N VAL A 196 1.22 -12.71 -8.30
CA VAL A 196 0.96 -11.86 -9.49
C VAL A 196 0.36 -10.50 -9.15
N GLU A 197 -0.21 -10.36 -7.95
CA GLU A 197 -0.95 -9.17 -7.54
C GLU A 197 -0.08 -7.92 -7.53
N VAL A 198 1.22 -8.05 -7.28
CA VAL A 198 2.16 -6.92 -7.31
C VAL A 198 2.16 -6.24 -8.68
N ARG A 199 2.19 -7.01 -9.77
CA ARG A 199 2.21 -6.48 -11.13
C ARG A 199 0.83 -5.94 -11.53
N LEU A 200 -0.24 -6.61 -11.14
CA LEU A 200 -1.63 -6.15 -11.41
C LEU A 200 -1.92 -4.82 -10.70
N VAL A 201 -1.64 -4.73 -9.40
CA VAL A 201 -1.82 -3.49 -8.63
C VAL A 201 -1.02 -2.36 -9.28
N ASN A 202 0.24 -2.60 -9.63
CA ASN A 202 1.08 -1.57 -10.25
C ASN A 202 0.54 -1.09 -11.60
N GLN A 203 -0.10 -1.92 -12.41
CA GLN A 203 -0.78 -1.47 -13.64
C GLN A 203 -1.86 -0.42 -13.33
N HIS A 204 -2.71 -0.68 -12.33
CA HIS A 204 -3.71 0.28 -11.87
C HIS A 204 -3.07 1.57 -11.30
N LEU A 205 -2.01 1.43 -10.51
CA LEU A 205 -1.26 2.57 -9.97
C LEU A 205 -0.74 3.47 -11.11
N TYR A 206 -0.01 2.90 -12.07
CA TYR A 206 0.55 3.63 -13.21
C TYR A 206 -0.54 4.32 -14.02
N ASN A 207 -1.64 3.63 -14.31
CA ASN A 207 -2.75 4.20 -15.05
C ASN A 207 -3.38 5.41 -14.33
N SER A 208 -3.52 5.35 -13.00
CA SER A 208 -4.14 6.42 -12.21
C SER A 208 -3.37 7.75 -12.20
N ILE A 209 -2.04 7.69 -12.40
CA ILE A 209 -1.16 8.87 -12.36
C ILE A 209 -0.50 9.20 -13.71
N LYS A 210 -0.75 8.41 -14.77
CA LYS A 210 -0.10 8.58 -16.09
C LYS A 210 -0.22 9.99 -16.67
N SER A 211 -1.35 10.66 -16.42
CA SER A 211 -1.63 12.03 -16.88
C SER A 211 -1.49 13.09 -15.78
N ARG A 212 -0.84 12.76 -14.66
CA ARG A 212 -0.76 13.62 -13.46
C ARG A 212 0.68 14.05 -13.22
N SER A 213 1.00 15.28 -13.58
CA SER A 213 2.35 15.84 -13.41
C SER A 213 2.74 16.07 -11.94
N GLY A 214 1.77 16.05 -11.02
CA GLY A 214 2.00 16.25 -9.58
C GLY A 214 2.51 15.02 -8.82
N PHE A 215 2.62 13.86 -9.46
CA PHE A 215 3.02 12.60 -8.82
C PHE A 215 4.35 12.08 -9.36
N HIS A 216 5.24 11.69 -8.46
CA HIS A 216 6.47 10.99 -8.77
C HIS A 216 6.32 9.50 -8.43
N VAL A 217 6.74 8.62 -9.34
CA VAL A 217 6.79 7.19 -9.03
C VAL A 217 8.08 6.89 -8.28
N LEU A 218 7.94 6.30 -7.09
CA LEU A 218 9.03 5.62 -6.41
C LEU A 218 8.96 4.13 -6.75
N ASP A 219 9.64 3.74 -7.83
CA ASP A 219 9.59 2.36 -8.31
C ASP A 219 10.54 1.44 -7.53
N ILE A 220 9.98 0.65 -6.63
CA ILE A 220 10.69 -0.35 -5.84
C ILE A 220 10.45 -1.78 -6.33
N THR A 221 9.43 -2.00 -7.16
CA THR A 221 8.88 -3.34 -7.39
C THR A 221 9.91 -4.24 -8.02
N ARG A 222 10.46 -3.82 -9.17
CA ARG A 222 11.30 -4.68 -9.98
C ARG A 222 12.52 -5.18 -9.22
N MET A 223 13.22 -4.28 -8.52
CA MET A 223 14.37 -4.67 -7.70
C MET A 223 13.97 -5.57 -6.53
N SER A 224 12.76 -5.39 -5.99
CA SER A 224 12.26 -6.15 -4.85
C SER A 224 11.81 -7.56 -5.24
N GLU A 225 11.36 -7.77 -6.48
CA GLU A 225 11.00 -9.10 -7.02
C GLU A 225 12.20 -10.05 -7.02
N TYR A 226 13.43 -9.54 -7.07
CA TYR A 226 14.62 -10.39 -6.96
C TYR A 226 14.88 -10.85 -5.52
N ARG A 227 14.34 -10.18 -4.52
CA ARG A 227 14.82 -10.25 -3.13
C ARG A 227 14.03 -11.23 -2.27
N ALA A 228 13.72 -12.41 -2.80
CA ALA A 228 13.09 -13.48 -2.03
C ALA A 228 13.87 -13.85 -0.74
N ASP A 229 15.17 -13.54 -0.68
CA ASP A 229 16.07 -13.73 0.47
C ASP A 229 15.88 -12.76 1.64
N ALA A 230 15.11 -11.68 1.47
CA ALA A 230 15.04 -10.59 2.44
C ALA A 230 13.79 -10.61 3.35
N HIS A 231 12.98 -11.67 3.26
CA HIS A 231 11.82 -11.86 4.11
C HIS A 231 12.20 -12.46 5.47
N PRO A 232 11.46 -12.15 6.55
CA PRO A 232 11.62 -12.81 7.84
C PRO A 232 11.32 -14.31 7.80
N ALA A 233 10.44 -14.75 6.89
CA ALA A 233 9.96 -16.12 6.80
C ALA A 233 9.47 -16.61 8.18
N ALA A 234 9.98 -17.74 8.67
CA ALA A 234 9.63 -18.29 9.98
C ALA A 234 10.00 -17.38 11.17
N ALA A 235 10.98 -16.48 10.99
CA ALA A 235 11.38 -15.51 12.02
C ALA A 235 10.42 -14.31 12.14
N GLY A 236 9.33 -14.29 11.36
CA GLY A 236 8.31 -13.23 11.39
C GLY A 236 7.43 -13.21 12.65
N GLY A 237 7.58 -14.18 13.55
CA GLY A 237 6.83 -14.25 14.81
C GLY A 237 5.35 -14.60 14.63
N LYS A 238 5.02 -15.28 13.53
CA LYS A 238 3.67 -15.77 13.20
C LYS A 238 3.67 -17.29 13.19
N ASN A 239 2.47 -17.88 13.22
CA ASN A 239 2.29 -19.33 13.08
C ASN A 239 2.48 -19.85 11.63
N HIS A 240 2.88 -18.97 10.72
CA HIS A 240 3.18 -19.24 9.31
C HIS A 240 4.32 -18.31 8.86
N ASP A 241 4.93 -18.59 7.72
CA ASP A 241 6.00 -17.74 7.19
C ASP A 241 5.48 -16.32 6.86
N ASP A 242 6.25 -15.30 7.24
CA ASP A 242 6.01 -13.93 6.82
C ASP A 242 6.77 -13.62 5.53
N CYS A 243 6.07 -13.77 4.41
CA CYS A 243 6.58 -13.50 3.06
C CYS A 243 6.09 -12.17 2.48
N MET A 244 5.61 -11.27 3.33
CA MET A 244 5.06 -9.96 2.94
C MET A 244 5.84 -8.80 3.53
N HIS A 245 6.32 -8.96 4.77
CA HIS A 245 7.18 -7.98 5.44
C HIS A 245 8.65 -8.27 5.14
N TRP A 246 9.51 -7.33 5.50
CA TRP A 246 10.94 -7.37 5.19
C TRP A 246 11.76 -7.27 6.47
N CYS A 247 12.87 -7.99 6.52
CA CYS A 247 13.86 -7.86 7.59
C CYS A 247 14.41 -6.42 7.65
N LEU A 248 14.80 -6.00 8.86
CA LEU A 248 15.51 -4.74 9.12
C LEU A 248 16.79 -5.03 9.92
N PRO A 249 17.96 -4.48 9.54
CA PRO A 249 18.22 -3.75 8.29
C PRO A 249 18.04 -4.66 7.06
N GLY A 250 17.86 -4.08 5.88
CA GLY A 250 17.62 -4.85 4.66
C GLY A 250 17.04 -4.07 3.50
N LEU A 251 16.24 -4.74 2.67
CA LEU A 251 15.73 -4.20 1.40
C LEU A 251 15.05 -2.84 1.54
N THR A 252 14.33 -2.61 2.64
CA THR A 252 13.62 -1.34 2.80
C THR A 252 14.51 -0.14 3.12
N ASP A 253 15.78 -0.37 3.46
CA ASP A 253 16.82 0.66 3.54
C ASP A 253 17.13 1.16 2.13
N THR A 254 17.31 0.25 1.16
CA THR A 254 17.50 0.61 -0.26
C THR A 254 16.30 1.37 -0.84
N TRP A 255 15.08 1.06 -0.41
CA TRP A 255 13.91 1.86 -0.81
C TRP A 255 13.99 3.30 -0.30
N ASN A 256 14.54 3.52 0.90
CA ASN A 256 14.77 4.86 1.43
C ASN A 256 15.90 5.57 0.67
N ASP A 257 16.96 4.86 0.28
CA ASP A 257 18.01 5.43 -0.57
C ASP A 257 17.45 5.89 -1.92
N LEU A 258 16.61 5.07 -2.56
CA LEU A 258 15.91 5.44 -3.80
C LEU A 258 14.98 6.63 -3.62
N PHE A 259 14.27 6.69 -2.49
CA PHE A 259 13.43 7.83 -2.14
C PHE A 259 14.27 9.11 -2.04
N ILE A 260 15.38 9.09 -1.31
CA ILE A 260 16.25 10.27 -1.15
C ILE A 260 16.85 10.69 -2.48
N ALA A 261 17.32 9.75 -3.31
CA ALA A 261 17.83 10.05 -4.64
C ALA A 261 16.76 10.69 -5.54
N SER A 262 15.53 10.16 -5.50
CA SER A 262 14.40 10.69 -6.25
C SER A 262 13.97 12.08 -5.75
N LEU A 263 13.94 12.29 -4.43
CA LEU A 263 13.64 13.57 -3.82
C LEU A 263 14.65 14.65 -4.21
N ARG A 264 15.96 14.33 -4.20
CA ARG A 264 17.01 15.25 -4.67
C ARG A 264 16.79 15.67 -6.12
N LYS A 265 16.45 14.71 -6.99
CA LYS A 265 16.13 14.99 -8.40
C LYS A 265 14.92 15.91 -8.55
N VAL A 266 13.86 15.72 -7.78
CA VAL A 266 12.67 16.60 -7.78
C VAL A 266 13.04 18.04 -7.40
N HIS A 267 13.99 18.22 -6.48
CA HIS A 267 14.48 19.52 -6.07
C HIS A 267 15.64 20.08 -6.93
N GLY A 268 16.02 19.41 -8.03
CA GLY A 268 17.11 19.85 -8.91
C GLY A 268 18.50 19.77 -8.28
N LEU A 269 18.67 18.96 -7.23
CA LEU A 269 19.96 18.73 -6.58
C LEU A 269 20.70 17.58 -7.29
N SER A 270 21.97 17.76 -7.63
CA SER A 270 22.82 16.68 -8.15
C SER A 270 23.07 15.63 -7.06
N LEU A 271 23.35 14.38 -7.47
CA LEU A 271 23.73 13.28 -6.56
C LEU A 271 25.09 13.55 -5.91
#